data_AF-A0A5P1UZY1-F1
#
_entry.id   AF-A0A5P1UZY1-F1
#
_cell.length_a   1.000
_cell.length_b   1.000
_cell.length_c   1.000
_cell.angle_alpha   90.00
_cell.angle_beta   90.00
_cell.angle_gamma   90.00
#
_symmetry.space_group_name_H-M   'P 1'
#
loop_
_entity.id
_entity.type
_entity.pdbx_description
1 polymer ?
#
loop_
_entity_poly.entity_id
_entity_poly.type
_entity_poly.pdbx_seq_one_letter_code
_entity_poly.pdbx_strand_id
1 'polypeptide(L)' 'MKKTVLVLSFLVFFMSNLWATDIQNKESTTSNENCEKVCKKWEERRFCQPDPVFPGKKICGVYKVCVEWEEVCN' A
#
# COMPACT_ATOMS: atom_id res chain seq x y z
N MET A 1 -16.61 -44.71 -13.36
CA MET A 1 -16.31 -43.49 -14.15
C MET A 1 -17.30 -42.41 -13.78
N LYS A 2 -16.87 -41.13 -13.75
CA LYS A 2 -17.50 -39.94 -13.14
C LYS A 2 -17.08 -39.71 -11.68
N LYS A 3 -16.10 -38.82 -11.47
CA LYS A 3 -15.94 -37.91 -10.31
C LYS A 3 -14.71 -36.98 -10.45
N THR A 4 -14.40 -36.54 -11.67
CA THR A 4 -13.23 -35.68 -11.99
C THR A 4 -13.61 -34.22 -12.28
N VAL A 5 -14.72 -33.72 -11.74
CA VAL A 5 -15.23 -32.36 -12.06
C VAL A 5 -15.35 -31.47 -10.81
N LEU A 6 -14.78 -31.86 -9.67
CA LEU A 6 -14.95 -31.10 -8.41
C LEU A 6 -13.69 -30.43 -7.87
N VAL A 7 -12.55 -30.53 -8.55
CA VAL A 7 -11.27 -29.99 -8.03
C VAL A 7 -10.85 -28.69 -8.70
N LEU A 8 -11.37 -28.35 -9.89
CA LEU A 8 -10.97 -27.11 -10.58
C LEU A 8 -11.71 -25.85 -10.10
N SER A 9 -12.84 -25.96 -9.39
CA SER A 9 -13.62 -24.78 -9.00
C SER A 9 -13.11 -24.07 -7.75
N PHE A 10 -12.22 -24.70 -6.96
CA PHE A 10 -11.68 -24.10 -5.73
C PHE A 10 -10.45 -23.20 -5.98
N LEU A 11 -9.72 -23.41 -7.08
CA LEU A 11 -8.52 -22.64 -7.39
C LEU A 11 -8.81 -21.25 -7.97
N VAL A 12 -10.01 -21.03 -8.52
CA VAL A 12 -10.40 -19.73 -9.08
C VAL A 12 -10.84 -18.73 -8.00
N PHE A 13 -11.21 -19.20 -6.79
CA PHE A 13 -11.64 -18.34 -5.69
C PHE A 13 -10.51 -17.70 -4.89
N PHE A 14 -9.28 -18.23 -4.95
CA PHE A 14 -8.14 -17.66 -4.23
C PHE A 14 -7.40 -16.55 -5.01
N MET A 15 -7.58 -16.45 -6.33
CA MET A 15 -6.93 -15.43 -7.17
C MET A 15 -7.68 -14.08 -7.22
N SER A 16 -8.94 -14.03 -6.78
CA SER A 16 -9.76 -12.81 -6.79
C SER A 16 -9.71 -11.99 -5.48
N ASN A 17 -9.00 -12.48 -4.45
CA ASN A 17 -8.91 -11.78 -3.16
C ASN A 17 -7.68 -10.86 -3.02
N LEU A 18 -6.89 -10.65 -4.09
CA LEU A 18 -5.66 -9.87 -3.96
C LEU A 18 -5.83 -8.36 -4.21
N TRP A 19 -6.95 -7.88 -4.77
CA TRP A 19 -7.19 -6.44 -4.97
C TRP A 19 -8.56 -6.02 -4.42
N ALA A 20 -8.61 -5.85 -3.10
CA ALA A 20 -9.56 -4.98 -2.44
C ALA A 20 -8.81 -4.25 -1.32
N THR A 21 -7.80 -3.46 -1.70
CA THR A 21 -7.35 -2.34 -0.87
C THR A 21 -8.37 -1.22 -0.99
N ASP A 22 -9.55 -1.45 -0.43
CA ASP A 22 -10.37 -0.34 0.05
C ASP A 22 -10.19 -0.33 1.56
N ILE A 23 -9.30 0.55 1.99
CA ILE A 23 -9.18 1.00 3.37
C ILE A 23 -10.51 1.69 3.70
N GLN A 24 -11.55 0.91 4.01
CA GLN A 24 -12.74 1.40 4.65
C GLN A 24 -12.38 1.73 6.10
N ASN A 25 -11.79 2.91 6.30
CA ASN A 25 -11.96 3.63 7.55
C ASN A 25 -13.44 4.01 7.62
N LYS A 26 -14.22 3.07 8.14
CA LYS A 26 -15.64 3.21 8.36
C LYS A 26 -15.84 4.35 9.36
N GLU A 27 -16.36 5.45 8.85
CA GLU A 27 -16.81 6.63 9.59
C GLU A 27 -17.59 6.20 10.83
N SER A 28 -16.99 6.41 12.01
CA SER A 28 -17.76 6.57 13.24
C SER A 28 -18.14 8.04 13.32
N THR A 29 -19.39 8.33 13.00
CA THR A 29 -20.09 9.58 13.29
C THR A 29 -19.79 10.03 14.72
N THR A 30 -19.33 11.27 14.92
CA THR A 30 -19.78 12.28 15.93
C THR A 30 -18.64 13.26 16.24
N SER A 31 -18.68 14.45 15.62
CA SER A 31 -18.05 15.75 15.97
C SER A 31 -17.54 16.39 14.68
N ASN A 32 -18.04 17.58 14.34
CA ASN A 32 -17.56 18.42 13.22
C ASN A 32 -16.20 19.06 13.57
N GLU A 33 -15.25 18.26 14.02
CA GLU A 33 -13.84 18.65 14.10
C GLU A 33 -13.18 18.07 12.86
N ASN A 34 -12.72 18.95 11.98
CA ASN A 34 -12.00 18.51 10.78
C ASN A 34 -10.63 18.00 11.23
N CYS A 35 -10.55 16.69 11.47
CA CYS A 35 -9.31 16.03 11.83
C CYS A 35 -8.53 15.66 10.55
N GLU A 36 -7.35 16.24 10.39
CA GLU A 36 -6.43 15.94 9.31
C GLU A 36 -5.25 15.10 9.82
N LYS A 37 -4.89 14.04 9.08
CA LYS A 37 -3.66 13.29 9.34
C LYS A 37 -2.48 14.02 8.74
N VAL A 38 -1.64 14.59 9.60
CA VAL A 38 -0.43 15.31 9.21
C VAL A 38 0.81 14.51 9.58
N CYS A 39 1.85 14.61 8.76
CA CYS A 39 3.11 13.96 9.07
C CYS A 39 3.89 14.78 10.11
N LYS A 40 4.18 14.17 11.25
CA LYS A 40 4.94 14.78 12.34
C LYS A 40 6.44 14.58 12.18
N LYS A 41 6.85 13.41 11.66
CA LYS A 41 8.27 13.08 11.47
C LYS A 41 8.55 12.49 10.11
N TRP A 42 9.46 13.13 9.38
CA TRP A 42 9.99 12.66 8.11
C TRP A 42 11.37 12.05 8.30
N GLU A 43 11.62 10.93 7.64
CA GLU A 43 12.92 10.28 7.55
C GLU A 43 13.42 10.32 6.11
N GLU A 44 14.69 10.68 5.91
CA GLU A 44 15.33 10.62 4.61
C GLU A 44 15.80 9.19 4.33
N ARG A 45 15.39 8.65 3.19
CA ARG A 45 15.83 7.35 2.69
C ARG A 45 16.53 7.51 1.36
N ARG A 46 17.44 6.59 1.11
CA ARG A 46 18.23 6.52 -0.12
C ARG A 46 17.93 5.21 -0.80
N PHE A 47 17.82 5.25 -2.12
CA PHE A 47 17.76 4.06 -2.94
C PHE A 47 18.81 4.16 -4.03
N CYS A 48 19.33 3.03 -4.46
CA CYS A 48 20.17 2.91 -5.63
C CYS A 48 19.71 1.69 -6.41
N GLN A 49 19.38 1.88 -7.67
CA GLN A 49 18.98 0.81 -8.57
C GLN A 49 19.83 0.85 -9.85
N PRO A 50 20.03 -0.28 -10.54
CA PRO A 50 20.68 -0.28 -11.85
C PRO A 50 19.98 0.68 -12.81
N ASP A 51 20.77 1.36 -13.65
CA ASP A 51 20.23 2.20 -14.69
C ASP A 51 19.67 1.30 -15.83
N PRO A 52 18.38 1.43 -16.18
CA PRO A 52 17.78 0.58 -17.21
C PRO A 52 18.27 0.91 -18.63
N VAL A 53 18.84 2.10 -18.83
CA VAL A 53 19.32 2.58 -20.14
C VAL A 53 20.83 2.38 -20.28
N PHE A 54 21.59 2.55 -19.19
CA PHE A 54 23.05 2.48 -19.21
C PHE A 54 23.59 1.28 -18.41
N PRO A 55 23.90 0.14 -19.07
CA PRO A 55 24.42 -1.06 -18.40
C PRO A 55 25.65 -0.75 -17.55
N GLY A 56 25.65 -1.23 -16.30
CA GLY A 56 26.75 -1.03 -15.36
C GLY A 56 26.73 0.33 -14.63
N LYS A 57 25.81 1.23 -14.96
CA LYS A 57 25.54 2.44 -14.17
C LYS A 57 24.40 2.18 -13.17
N LYS A 58 24.34 3.02 -12.13
CA LYS A 58 23.28 3.01 -11.12
C LYS A 58 22.67 4.40 -11.01
N ILE A 59 21.36 4.44 -10.85
CA ILE A 59 20.60 5.64 -10.50
C ILE A 59 20.38 5.59 -9.00
N CYS A 60 20.89 6.60 -8.29
CA CYS A 60 20.66 6.77 -6.86
C CYS A 60 19.78 7.99 -6.62
N GLY A 61 18.80 7.84 -5.74
CA GLY A 61 17.89 8.91 -5.37
C GLY A 61 17.71 9.00 -3.86
N VAL A 62 17.26 10.17 -3.43
CA VAL A 62 16.95 10.49 -2.04
C VAL A 62 15.47 10.87 -1.98
N TYR A 63 14.73 10.31 -1.03
CA TYR A 63 13.31 10.60 -0.85
C TYR A 63 12.99 10.64 0.64
N LYS A 64 11.95 11.39 1.00
CA LYS A 64 11.46 11.46 2.39
C LYS A 64 10.26 10.56 2.56
N VAL A 65 10.22 9.83 3.67
CA VAL A 65 9.09 8.99 4.07
C VAL A 65 8.59 9.49 5.40
N CYS A 66 7.28 9.59 5.56
CA CYS A 66 6.70 9.88 6.85
C CYS A 66 6.79 8.63 7.74
N VAL A 67 7.40 8.76 8.92
CA VAL A 67 7.58 7.66 9.87
C VAL A 67 6.72 7.81 11.12
N GLU A 68 6.16 9.01 11.35
CA GLU A 68 5.25 9.29 12.46
C GLU A 68 4.16 10.24 11.99
N TRP A 69 2.91 9.83 12.18
CA TRP A 69 1.71 10.61 11.83
C TRP A 69 1.03 11.11 13.10
N GLU A 70 0.41 12.27 13.00
CA GLU A 70 -0.41 12.88 14.05
C GLU A 70 -1.76 13.29 13.45
N GLU A 71 -2.80 13.22 14.26
CA GLU A 71 -4.15 13.64 13.88
C GLU A 71 -4.40 15.00 14.53
N VAL A 72 -4.59 16.02 13.69
CA VAL A 72 -4.81 17.39 14.13
C VAL A 72 -6.24 17.77 13.81
N CYS A 73 -7.04 18.01 14.86
CA CYS A 73 -8.43 18.41 14.78
C CYS A 73 -8.54 19.93 15.02
N ASN A 74 -9.28 20.63 14.15
CA ASN A 74 -9.59 22.06 14.24
C ASN A 74 -11.02 22.31 14.67
#